data_AF-A0A2X3F4C6-F1
#
_entry.id   AF-A0A2X3F4C6-F1
#
_cell.length_a   1.000
_cell.length_b   1.000
_cell.length_c   1.000
_cell.angle_alpha   90.00
_cell.angle_beta   90.00
_cell.angle_gamma   90.00
#
_symmetry.space_group_name_H-M   'P 1'
#
loop_
_entity.id
_entity.type
_entity.pdbx_description
1 polymer ?
#
loop_
_entity_poly.entity_id
_entity_poly.type
_entity_poly.pdbx_seq_one_letter_code
_entity_poly.pdbx_strand_id
1 'polypeptide(L)'
;MRENSEDAREWRHGTFVPPTLIELDSFDELKKEVFGPVLHVVRYNRNELDKLVEQINASGYGLTLGVHTRIDETIAQVTGSAKVGNLYVNRNMVGAVVGVQPFGGEGLSGTGPKAGGPLYLYRLLSSRPQDAVGVTFARQDAERPLDAQLKTLLEKPLQALQQWAAGRPELQALCQQYSEQAQSGTQRLLPGPTGERNTLTLMPRERVLCVADNEQDALIQLAAVLAVGCEVLWPDSALQRDLAKKLPREVSERIRFAKAEQLPGQAFDAVIYHGDSDQLRELCEQVAARDGAIVSVQGFARGETNLLLERLYIERSLSVNTAAAGGNASLMTIG
;
A
#
# COMPACT_ATOMS: atom_id res chain seq x y z
N MET A 1 -11.63 27.29 -34.34
CA MET A 1 -11.59 28.19 -33.16
C MET A 1 -11.57 29.62 -33.68
N ARG A 2 -12.41 30.52 -33.16
CA ARG A 2 -12.20 31.96 -33.42
C ARG A 2 -11.00 32.38 -32.57
N GLU A 3 -9.94 32.89 -33.20
CA GLU A 3 -8.80 33.44 -32.48
C GLU A 3 -9.25 34.69 -31.73
N ASN A 4 -9.22 34.61 -30.40
CA ASN A 4 -9.38 35.77 -29.55
C ASN A 4 -8.07 36.56 -29.58
N SER A 5 -8.12 37.82 -30.03
CA SER A 5 -6.93 38.66 -30.18
C SER A 5 -6.20 38.95 -28.88
N GLU A 6 -6.92 38.90 -27.75
CA GLU A 6 -6.33 39.04 -26.41
C GLU A 6 -5.53 37.78 -26.04
N ASP A 7 -6.12 36.59 -26.20
CA ASP A 7 -5.43 35.31 -25.92
C ASP A 7 -4.18 35.14 -26.80
N ALA A 8 -4.26 35.50 -28.08
CA ALA A 8 -3.13 35.42 -29.02
C ALA A 8 -1.97 36.37 -28.65
N ARG A 9 -2.26 37.46 -27.93
CA ARG A 9 -1.22 38.35 -27.39
C ARG A 9 -0.59 37.76 -26.15
N GLU A 10 -1.40 37.25 -25.22
CA GLU A 10 -0.92 36.59 -23.99
C GLU A 10 -0.06 35.35 -24.31
N TRP A 11 -0.47 34.52 -25.28
CA TRP A 11 0.28 33.32 -25.69
C TRP A 11 1.68 33.63 -26.22
N ARG A 12 1.89 34.80 -26.83
CA ARG A 12 3.21 35.22 -27.34
C ARG A 12 4.18 35.64 -26.26
N HIS A 13 3.70 35.89 -25.05
CA HIS A 13 4.50 36.40 -23.92
C HIS A 13 4.59 35.43 -22.73
N GLY A 14 3.95 34.26 -22.80
CA GLY A 14 4.03 33.21 -21.78
C GLY A 14 4.36 31.82 -22.35
N THR A 15 4.37 30.80 -21.49
CA THR A 15 4.63 29.41 -21.86
C THR A 15 3.32 28.61 -21.83
N PHE A 16 2.72 28.41 -22.99
CA PHE A 16 1.43 27.73 -23.13
C PHE A 16 1.59 26.44 -23.92
N VAL A 17 0.87 25.41 -23.49
CA VAL A 17 0.69 24.16 -24.25
C VAL A 17 -0.82 23.98 -24.42
N PRO A 18 -1.33 23.79 -25.66
CA PRO A 18 -2.75 23.59 -25.87
C PRO A 18 -3.20 22.23 -25.30
N PRO A 19 -4.43 22.10 -24.80
CA PRO A 19 -5.02 20.81 -24.50
C PRO A 19 -4.92 19.88 -25.70
N THR A 20 -4.27 18.73 -25.50
CA THR A 20 -3.92 17.80 -26.57
C THR A 20 -4.50 16.43 -26.25
N LEU A 21 -5.09 15.78 -27.26
CA LEU A 21 -5.55 14.39 -27.17
C LEU A 21 -4.72 13.54 -28.13
N ILE A 22 -4.17 12.44 -27.64
CA ILE A 22 -3.37 11.50 -28.41
C ILE A 22 -4.00 10.11 -28.28
N GLU A 23 -4.40 9.51 -29.38
CA GLU A 23 -4.81 8.10 -29.41
C GLU A 23 -3.54 7.23 -29.47
N LEU A 24 -3.49 6.19 -28.64
CA LEU A 24 -2.42 5.19 -28.62
C LEU A 24 -3.00 3.83 -29.01
N ASP A 25 -2.22 3.01 -29.70
CA ASP A 25 -2.64 1.64 -30.04
C ASP A 25 -2.64 0.75 -28.78
N SER A 26 -1.75 1.04 -27.83
CA SER A 26 -1.65 0.33 -26.55
C SER A 26 -1.16 1.20 -25.40
N PHE A 27 -1.45 0.78 -24.17
CA PHE A 27 -0.97 1.45 -22.95
C PHE A 27 0.56 1.50 -22.89
N ASP A 28 1.24 0.46 -23.38
CA ASP A 28 2.70 0.32 -23.30
C ASP A 28 3.47 1.36 -24.12
N GLU A 29 2.82 2.11 -25.02
CA GLU A 29 3.45 3.23 -25.72
C GLU A 29 3.83 4.38 -24.78
N LEU A 30 3.11 4.55 -23.68
CA LEU A 30 3.41 5.59 -22.70
C LEU A 30 4.59 5.16 -21.81
N LYS A 31 5.80 5.62 -22.17
CA LYS A 31 7.04 5.23 -21.45
C LYS A 31 7.35 6.07 -20.22
N LYS A 32 6.83 7.29 -20.13
CA LYS A 32 7.11 8.24 -19.05
C LYS A 32 5.90 9.14 -18.81
N GLU A 33 5.84 9.70 -17.62
CA GLU A 33 4.87 10.74 -17.27
C GLU A 33 5.08 12.01 -18.13
N VAL A 34 3.99 12.51 -18.71
CA VAL A 34 3.94 13.80 -19.41
C VAL A 34 3.15 14.77 -18.53
N PHE A 35 3.86 15.62 -17.80
CA PHE A 35 3.25 16.54 -16.82
C PHE A 35 2.70 17.81 -17.49
N GLY A 36 1.62 17.66 -18.25
CA GLY A 36 0.98 18.73 -19.01
C GLY A 36 -0.46 18.40 -19.44
N PRO A 37 -1.11 19.27 -20.22
CA PRO A 37 -2.51 19.09 -20.62
C PRO A 37 -2.64 18.11 -21.80
N VAL A 38 -2.07 16.91 -21.66
CA VAL A 38 -2.04 15.86 -22.70
C VAL A 38 -2.80 14.63 -22.20
N LEU A 39 -3.94 14.34 -22.83
CA LEU A 39 -4.73 13.15 -22.56
C LEU A 39 -4.40 12.06 -23.59
N HIS A 40 -3.96 10.90 -23.11
CA HIS A 40 -3.80 9.71 -23.92
C HIS A 40 -5.08 8.86 -23.88
N VAL A 41 -5.51 8.34 -25.02
CA VAL A 41 -6.71 7.49 -25.14
C VAL A 41 -6.30 6.14 -25.72
N VAL A 42 -6.60 5.08 -24.99
CA VAL A 42 -6.42 3.69 -25.41
C VAL A 42 -7.78 3.01 -25.44
N ARG A 43 -8.03 2.21 -26.47
CA ARG A 43 -9.26 1.41 -26.61
C ARG A 43 -8.98 -0.02 -26.16
N TYR A 44 -9.95 -0.66 -25.54
CA TYR A 44 -9.86 -2.06 -25.13
C TYR A 44 -11.20 -2.76 -25.32
N ASN A 45 -11.19 -4.08 -25.53
CA ASN A 45 -12.41 -4.88 -25.53
C ASN A 45 -12.81 -5.24 -24.10
N ARG A 46 -14.11 -5.34 -23.80
CA ARG A 46 -14.59 -5.60 -22.43
C ARG A 46 -14.01 -6.90 -21.82
N ASN A 47 -13.83 -7.93 -22.63
CA ASN A 47 -13.23 -9.21 -22.22
C ASN A 47 -11.72 -9.12 -21.93
N GLU A 48 -11.09 -7.97 -22.18
CA GLU A 48 -9.67 -7.71 -21.92
C GLU A 48 -9.47 -6.74 -20.74
N LEU A 49 -10.53 -6.42 -19.98
CA LEU A 49 -10.43 -5.51 -18.85
C LEU A 49 -9.38 -5.96 -17.82
N ASP A 50 -9.31 -7.25 -17.51
CA ASP A 50 -8.31 -7.78 -16.56
C ASP A 50 -6.88 -7.50 -17.05
N LYS A 51 -6.62 -7.78 -18.34
CA LYS A 51 -5.32 -7.52 -18.96
C LYS A 51 -4.97 -6.03 -18.95
N LEU A 52 -5.95 -5.16 -19.16
CA LEU A 52 -5.74 -3.72 -19.09
C LEU A 52 -5.37 -3.27 -17.67
N VAL A 53 -6.05 -3.80 -16.64
CA VAL A 53 -5.71 -3.50 -15.24
C VAL A 53 -4.31 -4.04 -14.90
N GLU A 54 -3.95 -5.22 -15.41
CA GLU A 54 -2.58 -5.76 -15.28
C GLU A 54 -1.54 -4.85 -15.93
N GLN A 55 -1.80 -4.32 -17.13
CA GLN A 55 -0.93 -3.35 -17.80
C GLN A 55 -0.76 -2.05 -16.98
N ILE A 56 -1.86 -1.51 -16.46
CA ILE A 56 -1.84 -0.33 -15.59
C ILE A 56 -0.96 -0.59 -14.36
N ASN A 57 -1.15 -1.73 -13.69
CA ASN A 57 -0.35 -2.14 -12.53
C ASN A 57 1.14 -2.36 -12.90
N ALA A 58 1.41 -2.87 -14.10
CA ALA A 58 2.77 -3.12 -14.59
C ALA A 58 3.55 -1.84 -14.95
N SER A 59 2.88 -0.69 -15.05
CA SER A 59 3.54 0.62 -15.25
C SER A 59 4.52 0.97 -14.12
N GLY A 60 4.36 0.34 -12.95
CA GLY A 60 5.11 0.64 -11.73
C GLY A 60 4.59 1.84 -10.96
N TYR A 61 3.73 2.67 -11.56
CA TYR A 61 3.02 3.77 -10.89
C TYR A 61 1.71 3.28 -10.27
N GLY A 62 1.22 4.01 -9.27
CA GLY A 62 0.01 3.65 -8.53
C GLY A 62 -0.57 4.81 -7.74
N LEU A 63 -0.76 5.98 -8.35
CA LEU A 63 -1.25 7.17 -7.66
C LEU A 63 -2.78 7.24 -7.63
N THR A 64 -3.41 7.58 -8.77
CA THR A 64 -4.87 7.67 -8.91
C THR A 64 -5.38 6.77 -10.02
N LEU A 65 -6.58 6.22 -9.85
CA LEU A 65 -7.33 5.53 -10.91
C LEU A 65 -8.82 5.84 -10.80
N GLY A 66 -9.44 6.06 -11.96
CA GLY A 66 -10.87 6.33 -12.07
C GLY A 66 -11.58 5.22 -12.84
N VAL A 67 -12.74 4.80 -12.38
CA VAL A 67 -13.64 3.90 -13.13
C VAL A 67 -15.02 4.53 -13.25
N HIS A 68 -15.53 4.59 -14.47
CA HIS A 68 -16.88 5.05 -14.77
C HIS A 68 -17.72 3.87 -15.25
N THR A 69 -18.62 3.39 -14.39
CA THR A 69 -19.52 2.27 -14.70
C THR A 69 -20.69 2.25 -13.72
N ARG A 70 -21.83 1.71 -14.17
CA ARG A 70 -23.01 1.42 -13.34
C ARG A 70 -23.11 -0.05 -12.94
N ILE A 71 -22.12 -0.86 -13.30
CA ILE A 71 -22.12 -2.31 -13.10
C ILE A 71 -21.25 -2.64 -11.88
N ASP A 72 -21.86 -3.05 -10.79
CA ASP A 72 -21.17 -3.35 -9.52
C ASP A 72 -20.06 -4.40 -9.67
N GLU A 73 -20.29 -5.43 -10.49
CA GLU A 73 -19.28 -6.44 -10.80
C GLU A 73 -18.02 -5.82 -11.44
N THR A 74 -18.19 -4.82 -12.30
CA THR A 74 -17.05 -4.12 -12.93
C THR A 74 -16.35 -3.21 -11.94
N ILE A 75 -17.08 -2.56 -11.03
CA ILE A 75 -16.48 -1.78 -9.93
C ILE A 75 -15.63 -2.72 -9.08
N ALA A 76 -16.20 -3.82 -8.60
CA ALA A 76 -15.52 -4.80 -7.76
C ALA A 76 -14.27 -5.38 -8.45
N GLN A 77 -14.38 -5.77 -9.72
CA GLN A 77 -13.27 -6.27 -10.54
C GLN A 77 -12.09 -5.28 -10.59
N VAL A 78 -12.37 -4.00 -10.90
CA VAL A 78 -11.32 -2.96 -10.98
C VAL A 78 -10.76 -2.62 -9.60
N THR A 79 -11.62 -2.35 -8.61
CA THR A 79 -11.16 -1.94 -7.27
C THR A 79 -10.44 -3.06 -6.52
N GLY A 80 -10.75 -4.32 -6.81
CA GLY A 80 -10.09 -5.48 -6.21
C GLY A 80 -8.72 -5.80 -6.81
N SER A 81 -8.50 -5.43 -8.08
CA SER A 81 -7.29 -5.80 -8.83
C SER A 81 -6.30 -4.64 -9.01
N ALA A 82 -6.78 -3.40 -8.95
CA ALA A 82 -5.93 -2.22 -9.13
C ALA A 82 -4.94 -2.03 -7.96
N LYS A 83 -3.68 -1.77 -8.32
CA LYS A 83 -2.57 -1.46 -7.42
C LYS A 83 -2.32 0.04 -7.38
N VAL A 84 -3.27 0.78 -6.81
CA VAL A 84 -3.20 2.24 -6.71
C VAL A 84 -3.63 2.73 -5.33
N GLY A 85 -3.07 3.87 -4.92
CA GLY A 85 -3.37 4.47 -3.62
C GLY A 85 -4.73 5.17 -3.56
N ASN A 86 -5.22 5.79 -4.64
CA ASN A 86 -6.48 6.54 -4.66
C ASN A 86 -7.38 6.08 -5.82
N LEU A 87 -8.50 5.42 -5.49
CA LEU A 87 -9.52 4.95 -6.42
C LEU A 87 -10.75 5.85 -6.40
N TYR A 88 -11.28 6.14 -7.58
CA TYR A 88 -12.43 7.01 -7.77
C TYR A 88 -13.47 6.33 -8.66
N VAL A 89 -14.71 6.23 -8.18
CA VAL A 89 -15.82 5.60 -8.92
C VAL A 89 -16.84 6.65 -9.30
N ASN A 90 -17.12 6.78 -10.60
CA ASN A 90 -18.11 7.69 -11.18
C ASN A 90 -17.92 9.17 -10.82
N ARG A 91 -16.66 9.62 -10.78
CA ARG A 91 -16.26 11.01 -10.48
C ARG A 91 -14.87 11.30 -11.06
N ASN A 92 -14.46 12.57 -11.02
CA ASN A 92 -13.09 12.93 -11.36
C ASN A 92 -12.06 12.30 -10.38
N MET A 93 -10.80 12.29 -10.78
CA MET A 93 -9.68 11.69 -10.04
C MET A 93 -8.71 12.73 -9.45
N VAL A 94 -9.17 13.95 -9.23
CA VAL A 94 -8.37 15.09 -8.76
C VAL A 94 -9.03 15.74 -7.54
N GLY A 95 -8.30 16.60 -6.82
CA GLY A 95 -8.85 17.37 -5.71
C GLY A 95 -9.18 16.53 -4.48
N ALA A 96 -8.28 15.61 -4.10
CA ALA A 96 -8.40 14.84 -2.87
C ALA A 96 -8.49 15.77 -1.65
N VAL A 97 -9.46 15.51 -0.77
CA VAL A 97 -9.75 16.31 0.42
C VAL A 97 -9.12 15.64 1.64
N VAL A 98 -8.38 16.42 2.43
CA VAL A 98 -7.72 15.98 3.66
C VAL A 98 -8.73 15.34 4.62
N GLY A 99 -8.40 14.16 5.17
CA GLY A 99 -9.27 13.42 6.08
C GLY A 99 -10.45 12.68 5.44
N VAL A 100 -10.73 12.92 4.14
CA VAL A 100 -11.82 12.28 3.40
C VAL A 100 -11.27 11.32 2.34
N GLN A 101 -10.30 11.76 1.55
CA GLN A 101 -9.52 10.91 0.65
C GLN A 101 -8.02 11.11 0.92
N PRO A 102 -7.46 10.52 2.00
CA PRO A 102 -6.02 10.52 2.23
C PRO A 102 -5.25 10.23 0.93
N PHE A 103 -4.25 11.05 0.63
CA PHE A 103 -3.66 11.11 -0.70
C PHE A 103 -2.21 10.61 -0.72
N GLY A 104 -1.89 9.79 -1.70
CA GLY A 104 -0.57 9.19 -1.89
C GLY A 104 -0.68 7.85 -2.61
N GLY A 105 0.35 7.49 -3.38
CA GLY A 105 0.35 6.27 -4.19
C GLY A 105 1.16 5.12 -3.60
N GLU A 106 1.31 4.09 -4.41
CA GLU A 106 2.20 2.94 -4.20
C GLU A 106 3.20 2.81 -5.38
N GLY A 107 4.24 1.99 -5.20
CA GLY A 107 5.29 1.80 -6.21
C GLY A 107 6.08 3.09 -6.49
N LEU A 108 6.26 3.41 -7.77
CA LEU A 108 6.95 4.62 -8.24
C LEU A 108 6.25 5.93 -7.82
N SER A 109 4.99 5.85 -7.39
CA SER A 109 4.20 7.02 -7.00
C SER A 109 4.41 7.47 -5.56
N GLY A 110 5.13 6.70 -4.73
CA GLY A 110 5.51 7.16 -3.40
C GLY A 110 5.73 6.04 -2.37
N THR A 111 6.36 6.41 -1.27
CA THR A 111 6.68 5.49 -0.16
C THR A 111 5.53 5.31 0.82
N GLY A 112 4.58 6.25 0.85
CA GLY A 112 3.68 6.46 1.98
C GLY A 112 4.41 6.92 3.26
N PRO A 113 3.68 7.12 4.37
CA PRO A 113 2.21 7.08 4.50
C PRO A 113 1.50 8.22 3.74
N LYS A 114 0.19 8.12 3.57
CA LYS A 114 -0.63 9.12 2.85
C LYS A 114 -0.68 10.46 3.56
N ALA A 115 -0.50 11.53 2.82
CA ALA A 115 -0.74 12.88 3.30
C ALA A 115 -2.23 13.08 3.61
N GLY A 116 -2.52 13.76 4.72
CA GLY A 116 -3.89 13.94 5.20
C GLY A 116 -4.55 12.64 5.70
N GLY A 117 -3.78 11.56 5.86
CA GLY A 117 -4.19 10.30 6.47
C GLY A 117 -3.76 10.17 7.94
N PRO A 118 -4.31 9.17 8.65
CA PRO A 118 -4.08 9.00 10.10
C PRO A 118 -2.64 8.57 10.43
N LEU A 119 -1.89 8.03 9.46
CA LEU A 119 -0.54 7.51 9.69
C LEU A 119 0.58 8.54 9.49
N TYR A 120 0.28 9.69 8.87
CA TYR A 120 1.31 10.62 8.40
C TYR A 120 2.19 11.17 9.52
N LEU A 121 1.57 11.59 10.63
CA LEU A 121 2.30 12.20 11.74
C LEU A 121 3.19 11.20 12.48
N TYR A 122 2.81 9.92 12.54
CA TYR A 122 3.64 8.89 13.17
C TYR A 122 4.99 8.71 12.46
N ARG A 123 5.05 9.02 11.16
CA ARG A 123 6.31 8.98 10.40
C ARG A 123 7.31 10.06 10.82
N LEU A 124 6.83 11.14 11.44
CA LEU A 124 7.62 12.31 11.83
C LEU A 124 8.08 12.26 13.29
N LEU A 125 7.67 11.23 14.04
CA LEU A 125 8.06 11.04 15.43
C LEU A 125 9.31 10.15 15.52
N SER A 126 10.27 10.55 16.34
CA SER A 126 11.42 9.71 16.68
C SER A 126 11.07 8.57 17.65
N SER A 127 10.02 8.77 18.45
CA SER A 127 9.49 7.76 19.37
C SER A 127 8.00 7.98 19.60
N ARG A 128 7.28 6.89 19.87
CA ARG A 128 5.85 6.88 20.22
C ARG A 128 5.56 5.69 21.13
N PRO A 129 4.49 5.73 21.94
CA PRO A 129 3.96 4.53 22.57
C PRO A 129 3.68 3.46 21.53
N GLN A 130 3.92 2.19 21.89
CA GLN A 130 3.86 1.09 20.96
C GLN A 130 2.44 0.90 20.38
N ASP A 131 1.42 1.08 21.21
CA ASP A 131 -0.01 0.99 20.89
C ASP A 131 -0.59 2.24 20.24
N ALA A 132 0.20 3.31 20.04
CA ALA A 132 -0.32 4.62 19.64
C ALA A 132 -1.15 4.60 18.34
N VAL A 133 -0.74 3.81 17.35
CA VAL A 133 -1.49 3.62 16.09
C VAL A 133 -2.83 2.93 16.36
N GLY A 134 -2.82 1.88 17.18
CA GLY A 134 -4.04 1.17 17.60
C GLY A 134 -5.00 2.08 18.35
N VAL A 135 -4.51 2.92 19.25
CA VAL A 135 -5.33 3.91 19.97
C VAL A 135 -6.00 4.91 19.02
N THR A 136 -5.27 5.39 17.99
CA THR A 136 -5.84 6.30 17.00
C THR A 136 -6.98 5.65 16.21
N PHE A 137 -6.77 4.42 15.74
CA PHE A 137 -7.82 3.72 15.02
C PHE A 137 -8.99 3.30 15.91
N ALA A 138 -8.75 2.89 17.16
CA ALA A 138 -9.81 2.55 18.10
C ALA A 138 -10.78 3.71 18.35
N ARG A 139 -10.29 4.97 18.34
CA ARG A 139 -11.17 6.16 18.43
C ARG A 139 -12.09 6.27 17.22
N GLN A 140 -11.57 6.02 16.02
CA GLN A 140 -12.37 6.02 14.80
C GLN A 140 -13.38 4.86 14.78
N ASP A 141 -12.94 3.67 15.20
CA ASP A 141 -13.74 2.44 15.21
C ASP A 141 -14.86 2.50 16.25
N ALA A 142 -14.73 3.35 17.28
CA ALA A 142 -15.79 3.63 18.25
C ALA A 142 -16.96 4.45 17.65
N GLU A 143 -16.70 5.25 16.60
CA GLU A 143 -17.73 6.05 15.93
C GLU A 143 -18.42 5.28 14.80
N ARG A 144 -17.69 4.39 14.12
CA ARG A 144 -18.15 3.70 12.92
C ARG A 144 -17.63 2.28 12.87
N PRO A 145 -18.45 1.31 12.42
CA PRO A 145 -18.02 -0.08 12.37
C PRO A 145 -16.83 -0.28 11.43
N LEU A 146 -15.87 -1.05 11.91
CA LEU A 146 -14.71 -1.56 11.18
C LEU A 146 -15.10 -2.81 10.39
N ASP A 147 -14.73 -2.88 9.12
CA ASP A 147 -14.68 -4.15 8.40
C ASP A 147 -13.28 -4.76 8.57
N ALA A 148 -13.23 -5.99 9.09
CA ALA A 148 -12.00 -6.74 9.35
C ALA A 148 -12.00 -8.15 8.75
N GLN A 149 -12.87 -8.44 7.76
CA GLN A 149 -12.97 -9.78 7.17
C GLN A 149 -11.63 -10.24 6.55
N LEU A 150 -10.94 -9.33 5.86
CA LEU A 150 -9.64 -9.62 5.26
C LEU A 150 -8.57 -9.84 6.35
N LYS A 151 -8.61 -9.09 7.46
CA LYS A 151 -7.69 -9.28 8.59
C LYS A 151 -7.72 -10.72 9.11
N THR A 152 -8.90 -11.31 9.30
CA THR A 152 -9.04 -12.71 9.75
C THR A 152 -8.36 -13.72 8.82
N LEU A 153 -8.33 -13.44 7.51
CA LEU A 153 -7.63 -14.28 6.54
C LEU A 153 -6.11 -14.08 6.60
N LEU A 154 -5.66 -12.84 6.75
CA LEU A 154 -4.24 -12.48 6.80
C LEU A 154 -3.54 -12.99 8.08
N GLU A 155 -4.26 -13.14 9.20
CA GLU A 155 -3.68 -13.57 10.48
C GLU A 155 -3.34 -15.07 10.57
N LYS A 156 -3.84 -15.91 9.65
CA LYS A 156 -3.67 -17.38 9.73
C LYS A 156 -2.21 -17.83 9.86
N PRO A 157 -1.24 -17.30 9.07
CA PRO A 157 0.17 -17.68 9.22
C PRO A 157 0.75 -17.28 10.59
N LEU A 158 0.37 -16.13 11.14
CA LEU A 158 0.81 -15.70 12.47
C LEU A 158 0.26 -16.64 13.55
N GLN A 159 -1.01 -17.02 13.47
CA GLN A 159 -1.62 -17.98 14.39
C GLN A 159 -0.89 -19.32 14.37
N ALA A 160 -0.50 -19.81 13.18
CA ALA A 160 0.31 -21.02 13.05
C ALA A 160 1.70 -20.86 13.69
N LEU A 161 2.35 -19.70 13.51
CA LEU A 161 3.63 -19.40 14.18
C LEU A 161 3.48 -19.35 15.70
N GLN A 162 2.42 -18.72 16.21
CA GLN A 162 2.12 -18.60 17.64
C GLN A 162 1.90 -19.98 18.28
N GLN A 163 1.21 -20.89 17.59
CA GLN A 163 1.00 -22.28 18.04
C GLN A 163 2.32 -23.07 18.04
N TRP A 164 3.11 -22.93 16.98
CA TRP A 164 4.45 -23.53 16.91
C TRP A 164 5.38 -23.03 18.01
N ALA A 165 5.21 -21.77 18.43
CA ALA A 165 5.95 -21.13 19.50
C ALA A 165 5.51 -21.55 20.92
N ALA A 166 4.68 -22.59 21.10
CA ALA A 166 4.21 -23.02 22.43
C ALA A 166 5.33 -23.31 23.45
N GLY A 167 6.51 -23.76 23.00
CA GLY A 167 7.70 -23.93 23.83
C GLY A 167 8.60 -22.69 23.96
N ARG A 168 8.16 -21.53 23.43
CA ARG A 168 8.92 -20.28 23.30
C ARG A 168 8.04 -19.11 23.78
N PRO A 169 7.88 -18.91 25.09
CA PRO A 169 6.88 -17.99 25.66
C PRO A 169 7.06 -16.53 25.19
N GLU A 170 8.29 -16.06 25.05
CA GLU A 170 8.58 -14.70 24.56
C GLU A 170 8.08 -14.50 23.12
N LEU A 171 8.33 -15.46 22.23
CA LEU A 171 7.85 -15.41 20.85
C LEU A 171 6.33 -15.53 20.78
N GLN A 172 5.73 -16.36 21.61
CA GLN A 172 4.27 -16.52 21.67
C GLN A 172 3.58 -15.22 22.12
N ALA A 173 4.10 -14.56 23.15
CA ALA A 173 3.62 -13.27 23.62
C ALA A 173 3.81 -12.18 22.56
N LEU A 174 4.94 -12.20 21.85
CA LEU A 174 5.20 -11.26 20.76
C LEU A 174 4.25 -11.44 19.58
N CYS A 175 3.93 -12.69 19.20
CA CYS A 175 2.93 -12.96 18.17
C CYS A 175 1.56 -12.40 18.57
N GLN A 176 1.14 -12.61 19.83
CA GLN A 176 -0.12 -12.06 20.34
C GLN A 176 -0.13 -10.53 20.24
N GLN A 177 0.92 -9.89 20.73
CA GLN A 177 1.08 -8.44 20.72
C GLN A 177 1.03 -7.86 19.30
N TYR A 178 1.73 -8.47 18.34
CA TYR A 178 1.68 -8.02 16.95
C TYR A 178 0.31 -8.25 16.30
N SER A 179 -0.40 -9.34 16.63
CA SER A 179 -1.78 -9.57 16.14
C SER A 179 -2.74 -8.47 16.59
N GLU A 180 -2.63 -8.05 17.85
CA GLU A 180 -3.43 -6.98 18.44
C GLU A 180 -3.10 -5.61 17.81
N GLN A 181 -1.83 -5.37 17.53
CA GLN A 181 -1.34 -4.10 16.96
C GLN A 181 -1.55 -3.98 15.44
N ALA A 182 -1.50 -5.10 14.71
CA ALA A 182 -1.64 -5.10 13.26
C ALA A 182 -3.01 -4.57 12.82
N GLN A 183 -3.01 -3.69 11.82
CA GLN A 183 -4.22 -3.04 11.29
C GLN A 183 -4.46 -3.37 9.81
N SER A 184 -3.61 -4.16 9.18
CA SER A 184 -3.82 -4.61 7.81
C SER A 184 -5.06 -5.50 7.68
N GLY A 185 -5.64 -5.51 6.48
CA GLY A 185 -6.90 -6.19 6.21
C GLY A 185 -8.12 -5.52 6.82
N THR A 186 -7.99 -4.27 7.29
CA THR A 186 -9.11 -3.49 7.81
C THR A 186 -9.57 -2.43 6.82
N GLN A 187 -10.88 -2.16 6.76
CA GLN A 187 -11.48 -1.08 5.99
C GLN A 187 -12.36 -0.22 6.89
N ARG A 188 -12.19 1.11 6.78
CA ARG A 188 -12.91 2.12 7.56
C ARG A 188 -13.66 3.07 6.65
N LEU A 189 -14.89 3.40 7.03
CA LEU A 189 -15.67 4.48 6.40
C LEU A 189 -15.18 5.84 6.92
N LEU A 190 -14.68 6.69 6.03
CA LEU A 190 -14.23 8.04 6.35
C LEU A 190 -15.38 9.04 6.36
N PRO A 191 -15.35 10.08 7.23
CA PRO A 191 -16.32 11.17 7.17
C PRO A 191 -16.23 11.86 5.82
N GLY A 192 -17.37 12.24 5.25
CA GLY A 192 -17.42 12.83 3.91
C GLY A 192 -18.79 13.44 3.61
N PRO A 193 -18.92 14.11 2.45
CA PRO A 193 -20.16 14.73 2.04
C PRO A 193 -21.26 13.69 1.73
N THR A 194 -22.51 14.11 1.77
CA THR A 194 -23.62 13.30 1.27
C THR A 194 -23.47 13.07 -0.24
N GLY A 195 -23.97 11.94 -0.74
CA GLY A 195 -23.82 11.56 -2.15
C GLY A 195 -22.44 10.97 -2.47
N GLU A 196 -21.61 10.74 -1.45
CA GLU A 196 -20.29 10.16 -1.58
C GLU A 196 -20.03 9.13 -0.47
N ARG A 197 -19.37 8.02 -0.82
CA ARG A 197 -18.87 7.04 0.14
C ARG A 197 -17.36 6.98 0.03
N ASN A 198 -16.67 7.27 1.13
CA ASN A 198 -15.22 7.26 1.20
C ASN A 198 -14.74 6.18 2.16
N THR A 199 -13.86 5.31 1.71
CA THR A 199 -13.24 4.29 2.56
C THR A 199 -11.72 4.36 2.52
N LEU A 200 -11.11 3.95 3.62
CA LEU A 200 -9.68 3.71 3.74
C LEU A 200 -9.47 2.25 4.10
N THR A 201 -8.75 1.53 3.25
CA THR A 201 -8.31 0.16 3.49
C THR A 201 -6.81 0.13 3.75
N LEU A 202 -6.39 -0.61 4.77
CA LEU A 202 -4.98 -0.88 5.04
C LEU A 202 -4.65 -2.27 4.48
N MET A 203 -3.81 -2.31 3.45
CA MET A 203 -3.35 -3.55 2.82
C MET A 203 -1.92 -3.87 3.31
N PRO A 204 -1.52 -5.14 3.35
CA PRO A 204 -0.11 -5.48 3.53
C PRO A 204 0.71 -5.01 2.32
N ARG A 205 1.95 -4.58 2.55
CA ARG A 205 2.98 -4.63 1.50
C ARG A 205 3.15 -6.07 1.01
N GLU A 206 3.60 -6.27 -0.22
CA GLU A 206 3.68 -7.61 -0.80
C GLU A 206 4.81 -8.42 -0.15
N ARG A 207 6.03 -7.86 -0.13
CA ARG A 207 7.20 -8.57 0.38
C ARG A 207 8.14 -7.68 1.19
N VAL A 208 8.63 -8.20 2.31
CA VAL A 208 9.54 -7.51 3.22
C VAL A 208 10.87 -8.28 3.29
N LEU A 209 11.97 -7.63 2.95
CA LEU A 209 13.31 -8.18 3.18
C LEU A 209 13.64 -8.13 4.66
N CYS A 210 13.86 -9.30 5.25
CA CYS A 210 14.16 -9.47 6.67
C CYS A 210 15.61 -9.93 6.81
N VAL A 211 16.45 -9.07 7.38
CA VAL A 211 17.89 -9.31 7.57
C VAL A 211 18.17 -9.38 9.06
N ALA A 212 18.60 -10.55 9.51
CA ALA A 212 19.02 -10.83 10.88
C ALA A 212 20.11 -11.91 10.86
N ASP A 213 21.04 -11.84 11.80
CA ASP A 213 22.18 -12.75 11.92
C ASP A 213 21.98 -13.85 12.98
N ASN A 214 20.84 -13.84 13.67
CA ASN A 214 20.51 -14.81 14.71
C ASN A 214 19.04 -15.27 14.63
N GLU A 215 18.74 -16.43 15.23
CA GLU A 215 17.42 -17.07 15.14
C GLU A 215 16.33 -16.23 15.82
N GLN A 216 16.63 -15.58 16.95
CA GLN A 216 15.67 -14.80 17.72
C GLN A 216 15.14 -13.62 16.90
N ASP A 217 16.04 -12.81 16.35
CA ASP A 217 15.67 -11.62 15.56
C ASP A 217 15.00 -11.99 14.24
N ALA A 218 15.39 -13.10 13.62
CA ALA A 218 14.71 -13.63 12.44
C ALA A 218 13.25 -14.01 12.76
N LEU A 219 13.00 -14.59 13.94
CA LEU A 219 11.64 -14.93 14.40
C LEU A 219 10.83 -13.68 14.81
N ILE A 220 11.46 -12.66 15.40
CA ILE A 220 10.83 -11.37 15.70
C ILE A 220 10.35 -10.69 14.40
N GLN A 221 11.23 -10.61 13.39
CA GLN A 221 10.90 -10.05 12.08
C GLN A 221 9.79 -10.85 11.40
N LEU A 222 9.89 -12.18 11.41
CA LEU A 222 8.86 -13.06 10.86
C LEU A 222 7.50 -12.82 11.50
N ALA A 223 7.41 -12.78 12.84
CA ALA A 223 6.16 -12.53 13.54
C ALA A 223 5.55 -11.16 13.15
N ALA A 224 6.35 -10.09 13.08
CA ALA A 224 5.88 -8.77 12.66
C ALA A 224 5.33 -8.78 11.22
N VAL A 225 6.05 -9.41 10.29
CA VAL A 225 5.67 -9.47 8.88
C VAL A 225 4.41 -10.32 8.67
N LEU A 226 4.29 -11.47 9.36
CA LEU A 226 3.11 -12.32 9.29
C LEU A 226 1.88 -11.67 9.95
N ALA A 227 2.07 -10.89 11.01
CA ALA A 227 0.97 -10.16 11.63
C ALA A 227 0.34 -9.12 10.69
N VAL A 228 1.17 -8.49 9.85
CA VAL A 228 0.68 -7.61 8.79
C VAL A 228 0.12 -8.42 7.61
N GLY A 229 0.60 -9.65 7.40
CA GLY A 229 0.19 -10.51 6.30
C GLY A 229 1.04 -10.33 5.04
N CYS A 230 2.25 -9.79 5.13
CA CYS A 230 3.16 -9.73 3.98
C CYS A 230 3.86 -11.09 3.72
N GLU A 231 4.57 -11.21 2.60
CA GLU A 231 5.59 -12.25 2.42
C GLU A 231 6.93 -11.80 3.02
N VAL A 232 7.75 -12.76 3.43
CA VAL A 232 9.12 -12.55 3.89
C VAL A 232 10.10 -12.91 2.77
N LEU A 233 11.05 -12.03 2.49
CA LEU A 233 12.26 -12.36 1.75
C LEU A 233 13.40 -12.55 2.74
N TRP A 234 13.98 -13.74 2.76
CA TRP A 234 15.15 -14.06 3.56
C TRP A 234 16.41 -14.22 2.70
N PRO A 235 17.58 -13.79 3.20
CA PRO A 235 18.85 -14.23 2.65
C PRO A 235 18.94 -15.75 2.66
N ASP A 236 19.43 -16.34 1.57
CA ASP A 236 19.65 -17.78 1.45
C ASP A 236 20.90 -18.22 2.22
N SER A 237 20.80 -18.20 3.56
CA SER A 237 21.87 -18.63 4.47
C SER A 237 21.47 -19.90 5.23
N ALA A 238 22.45 -20.58 5.82
CA ALA A 238 22.24 -21.78 6.64
C ALA A 238 21.24 -21.51 7.79
N LEU A 239 21.35 -20.36 8.46
CA LEU A 239 20.45 -19.98 9.57
C LEU A 239 18.99 -19.96 9.12
N GLN A 240 18.66 -19.18 8.08
CA GLN A 240 17.29 -19.04 7.60
C GLN A 240 16.75 -20.34 6.97
N ARG A 241 17.61 -21.11 6.28
CA ARG A 241 17.22 -22.42 5.73
C ARG A 241 16.89 -23.43 6.81
N ASP A 242 17.69 -23.51 7.87
CA ASP A 242 17.47 -24.44 8.96
C ASP A 242 16.29 -24.03 9.84
N LEU A 243 16.05 -22.72 10.01
CA LEU A 243 14.86 -22.22 10.65
C LEU A 243 13.60 -22.59 9.85
N ALA A 244 13.59 -22.32 8.54
CA ALA A 244 12.42 -22.59 7.69
C ALA A 244 11.99 -24.07 7.68
N LYS A 245 12.93 -25.01 7.74
CA LYS A 245 12.61 -26.46 7.84
C LYS A 245 11.79 -26.82 9.08
N LYS A 246 11.89 -26.01 10.14
CA LYS A 246 11.21 -26.25 11.43
C LYS A 246 9.84 -25.60 11.49
N LEU A 247 9.56 -24.63 10.61
CA LEU A 247 8.35 -23.81 10.66
C LEU A 247 7.14 -24.57 10.09
N PRO A 248 5.90 -24.26 10.55
CA PRO A 248 4.68 -24.79 9.97
C PRO A 248 4.57 -24.47 8.47
N ARG A 249 3.72 -25.25 7.77
CA ARG A 249 3.52 -25.08 6.33
C ARG A 249 2.95 -23.70 6.00
N GLU A 250 1.97 -23.25 6.75
CA GLU A 250 1.28 -21.97 6.60
C GLU A 250 2.25 -20.78 6.70
N VAL A 251 3.29 -20.93 7.53
CA VAL A 251 4.37 -19.96 7.69
C VAL A 251 5.37 -20.07 6.53
N SER A 252 5.81 -21.29 6.22
CA SER A 252 6.80 -21.57 5.19
C SER A 252 6.34 -21.13 3.78
N GLU A 253 5.06 -21.22 3.48
CA GLU A 253 4.46 -20.75 2.22
C GLU A 253 4.57 -19.23 2.03
N ARG A 254 4.78 -18.46 3.12
CA ARG A 254 5.00 -17.00 3.10
C ARG A 254 6.47 -16.60 2.97
N ILE A 255 7.40 -17.55 2.97
CA ILE A 255 8.84 -17.27 2.93
C ILE A 255 9.38 -17.48 1.51
N ARG A 256 10.21 -16.55 1.07
CA ARG A 256 11.01 -16.62 -0.17
C ARG A 256 12.47 -16.47 0.21
N PHE A 257 13.35 -17.05 -0.61
CA PHE A 257 14.79 -16.98 -0.43
C PHE A 257 15.46 -16.35 -1.63
N ALA A 258 16.51 -15.58 -1.39
CA ALA A 258 17.41 -15.14 -2.44
C ALA A 258 18.85 -15.08 -1.92
N LYS A 259 19.80 -15.40 -2.80
CA LYS A 259 21.22 -15.28 -2.49
C LYS A 259 21.58 -13.81 -2.29
N ALA A 260 22.58 -13.54 -1.47
CA ALA A 260 22.99 -12.18 -1.12
C ALA A 260 23.27 -11.32 -2.37
N GLU A 261 23.92 -11.89 -3.38
CA GLU A 261 24.29 -11.20 -4.62
C GLU A 261 23.07 -10.89 -5.50
N GLN A 262 21.96 -11.60 -5.29
CA GLN A 262 20.72 -11.45 -6.05
C GLN A 262 19.70 -10.56 -5.35
N LEU A 263 19.87 -10.31 -4.04
CA LEU A 263 18.95 -9.49 -3.25
C LEU A 263 18.68 -8.12 -3.89
N PRO A 264 19.68 -7.37 -4.41
CA PRO A 264 19.42 -6.08 -5.06
C PRO A 264 18.49 -6.15 -6.28
N GLY A 265 18.37 -7.31 -6.94
CA GLY A 265 17.46 -7.50 -8.08
C GLY A 265 16.10 -8.12 -7.72
N GLN A 266 15.87 -8.52 -6.46
CA GLN A 266 14.59 -9.10 -6.04
C GLN A 266 13.55 -8.02 -5.77
N ALA A 267 12.28 -8.32 -6.03
CA ALA A 267 11.16 -7.46 -5.63
C ALA A 267 10.90 -7.55 -4.12
N PHE A 268 10.92 -6.41 -3.44
CA PHE A 268 10.46 -6.18 -2.06
C PHE A 268 10.13 -4.71 -1.84
N ASP A 269 9.21 -4.42 -0.92
CA ASP A 269 8.61 -3.09 -0.72
C ASP A 269 9.07 -2.42 0.59
N ALA A 270 9.70 -3.18 1.48
CA ALA A 270 10.24 -2.74 2.75
C ALA A 270 11.40 -3.62 3.20
N VAL A 271 12.24 -3.08 4.08
CA VAL A 271 13.34 -3.83 4.73
C VAL A 271 13.23 -3.69 6.24
N ILE A 272 13.44 -4.79 6.95
CA ILE A 272 13.67 -4.82 8.39
C ILE A 272 15.04 -5.44 8.64
N TYR A 273 15.86 -4.75 9.42
CA TYR A 273 17.22 -5.14 9.75
C TYR A 273 17.41 -5.16 11.27
N HIS A 274 17.96 -6.26 11.79
CA HIS A 274 18.48 -6.37 13.16
C HIS A 274 19.99 -6.60 13.09
N GLY A 275 20.78 -5.75 13.75
CA GLY A 275 22.23 -5.89 13.76
C GLY A 275 22.95 -4.61 14.20
N ASP A 276 24.19 -4.42 13.75
CA ASP A 276 24.96 -3.20 14.04
C ASP A 276 24.72 -2.07 13.02
N SER A 277 25.10 -0.85 13.41
CA SER A 277 24.86 0.37 12.64
C SER A 277 25.72 0.49 11.37
N ASP A 278 26.91 -0.12 11.34
CA ASP A 278 27.81 -0.02 10.18
C ASP A 278 27.24 -0.85 9.02
N GLN A 279 26.84 -2.09 9.31
CA GLN A 279 26.14 -2.96 8.36
C GLN A 279 24.77 -2.39 7.95
N LEU A 280 24.04 -1.74 8.86
CA LEU A 280 22.80 -1.04 8.52
C LEU A 280 23.04 0.08 7.50
N ARG A 281 24.13 0.84 7.64
CA ARG A 281 24.49 1.90 6.67
C ARG A 281 24.75 1.31 5.29
N GLU A 282 25.55 0.25 5.22
CA GLU A 282 25.84 -0.44 3.95
C GLU A 282 24.56 -0.97 3.30
N LEU A 283 23.67 -1.58 4.08
CA LEU A 283 22.37 -2.05 3.59
C LEU A 283 21.50 -0.89 3.07
N CYS A 284 21.48 0.25 3.76
CA CYS A 284 20.77 1.45 3.30
C CYS A 284 21.32 1.96 1.95
N GLU A 285 22.65 1.99 1.77
CA GLU A 285 23.28 2.38 0.51
C GLU A 285 22.90 1.43 -0.64
N GLN A 286 22.95 0.12 -0.38
CA GLN A 286 22.56 -0.89 -1.37
C GLN A 286 21.08 -0.78 -1.74
N VAL A 287 20.20 -0.57 -0.76
CA VAL A 287 18.76 -0.44 -1.01
C VAL A 287 18.45 0.86 -1.77
N ALA A 288 19.13 1.96 -1.44
CA ALA A 288 18.95 3.25 -2.10
C ALA A 288 19.49 3.26 -3.55
N ALA A 289 20.48 2.42 -3.85
CA ALA A 289 21.05 2.29 -5.20
C ALA A 289 20.19 1.44 -6.16
N ARG A 290 19.11 0.83 -5.68
CA ARG A 290 18.21 0.02 -6.51
C ARG A 290 17.40 0.89 -7.45
N ASP A 291 17.17 0.37 -8.66
CA ASP A 291 16.18 0.92 -9.56
C ASP A 291 14.74 0.64 -9.05
N GLY A 292 13.81 1.48 -9.48
CA GLY A 292 12.38 1.31 -9.22
C GLY A 292 11.88 2.11 -8.01
N ALA A 293 10.91 1.55 -7.30
CA ALA A 293 10.26 2.22 -6.18
C ALA A 293 11.23 2.40 -5.00
N ILE A 294 11.14 3.55 -4.32
CA ILE A 294 11.92 3.81 -3.11
C ILE A 294 11.45 2.86 -2.01
N VAL A 295 12.39 2.09 -1.45
CA VAL A 295 12.13 1.13 -0.37
C VAL A 295 12.54 1.71 0.98
N SER A 296 11.65 1.61 1.95
CA SER A 296 11.90 2.07 3.32
C SER A 296 12.63 1.00 4.14
N VAL A 297 13.77 1.36 4.75
CA VAL A 297 14.51 0.51 5.69
C VAL A 297 14.15 0.84 7.15
N GLN A 298 13.93 -0.19 7.95
CA GLN A 298 13.83 -0.11 9.41
C GLN A 298 15.04 -0.83 10.01
N GLY A 299 15.85 -0.14 10.81
CA GLY A 299 17.02 -0.70 11.48
C GLY A 299 16.81 -0.73 12.98
N PHE A 300 17.18 -1.85 13.59
CA PHE A 300 16.99 -2.15 15.01
C PHE A 300 18.24 -2.81 15.57
N ALA A 301 18.54 -2.60 16.85
CA ALA A 301 19.57 -3.38 17.53
C ALA A 301 19.07 -4.82 17.80
N ARG A 302 20.00 -5.77 17.96
CA ARG A 302 19.64 -7.17 18.25
C ARG A 302 18.74 -7.28 19.48
N GLY A 303 17.67 -8.06 19.38
CA GLY A 303 16.68 -8.30 20.44
C GLY A 303 15.57 -7.24 20.57
N GLU A 304 15.58 -6.16 19.78
CA GLU A 304 14.49 -5.19 19.80
C GLU A 304 13.18 -5.79 19.23
N THR A 305 12.06 -5.47 19.87
CA THR A 305 10.73 -6.01 19.52
C THR A 305 9.71 -4.94 19.16
N ASN A 306 10.11 -3.66 19.15
CA ASN A 306 9.20 -2.56 18.84
C ASN A 306 9.20 -2.22 17.34
N LEU A 307 8.94 -3.22 16.49
CA LEU A 307 8.91 -3.06 15.04
C LEU A 307 7.70 -2.21 14.63
N LEU A 308 7.90 -1.25 13.72
CA LEU A 308 6.85 -0.32 13.28
C LEU A 308 6.01 -0.97 12.19
N LEU A 309 4.92 -1.66 12.58
CA LEU A 309 4.03 -2.38 11.67
C LEU A 309 3.35 -1.43 10.65
N GLU A 310 3.10 -0.18 11.02
CA GLU A 310 2.51 0.82 10.14
C GLU A 310 3.36 1.18 8.92
N ARG A 311 4.67 0.90 8.97
CA ARG A 311 5.57 1.05 7.82
C ARG A 311 5.46 -0.11 6.83
N LEU A 312 4.76 -1.18 7.19
CA LEU A 312 4.49 -2.34 6.35
C LEU A 312 3.11 -2.31 5.70
N TYR A 313 2.34 -1.24 5.91
CA TYR A 313 1.05 -1.05 5.27
C TYR A 313 1.17 -0.31 3.93
N ILE A 314 0.21 -0.61 3.07
CA ILE A 314 -0.20 0.18 1.92
C ILE A 314 -1.59 0.73 2.25
N GLU A 315 -1.74 2.04 2.22
CA GLU A 315 -3.02 2.68 2.41
C GLU A 315 -3.73 2.82 1.05
N ARG A 316 -4.99 2.40 0.94
CA ARG A 316 -5.82 2.58 -0.27
C ARG A 316 -7.10 3.33 0.07
N SER A 317 -7.29 4.48 -0.57
CA SER A 317 -8.51 5.28 -0.45
C SER A 317 -9.43 5.00 -1.63
N LEU A 318 -10.70 4.75 -1.37
CA LEU A 318 -11.74 4.57 -2.38
C LEU A 318 -12.85 5.61 -2.16
N SER A 319 -13.11 6.43 -3.18
CA SER A 319 -14.19 7.41 -3.18
C SER A 319 -15.22 7.07 -4.25
N VAL A 320 -16.44 6.78 -3.82
CA VAL A 320 -17.55 6.39 -4.69
C VAL A 320 -18.60 7.50 -4.70
N ASN A 321 -18.89 8.04 -5.89
CA ASN A 321 -20.04 8.92 -6.07
C ASN A 321 -21.33 8.10 -6.07
N THR A 322 -22.05 8.12 -4.95
CA THR A 322 -23.32 7.39 -4.79
C THR A 322 -24.50 8.14 -5.40
N ALA A 323 -24.31 9.40 -5.79
CA ALA A 323 -25.32 10.22 -6.49
C ALA A 323 -25.21 10.15 -8.03
N ALA A 324 -24.29 9.35 -8.58
CA ALA A 324 -24.04 9.26 -10.03
C ALA A 324 -25.26 8.81 -10.87
N ALA A 325 -26.27 8.23 -10.24
CA ALA A 325 -27.54 7.87 -10.88
C ALA A 325 -28.50 9.07 -11.06
N GLY A 326 -28.17 10.26 -10.56
CA GLY A 326 -29.00 11.47 -10.66
C GLY A 326 -29.78 11.81 -9.39
N GLY A 327 -29.50 11.16 -8.26
CA GLY A 327 -30.15 11.42 -6.97
C GLY A 327 -29.45 10.69 -5.83
N ASN A 328 -29.70 11.12 -4.59
CA ASN A 328 -29.12 10.48 -3.40
C ASN A 328 -30.19 9.72 -2.61
N ALA A 329 -30.16 8.40 -2.69
CA ALA A 329 -31.10 7.52 -2.00
C ALA A 329 -31.12 7.73 -0.47
N SER A 330 -29.98 8.07 0.16
CA SER A 330 -29.90 8.27 1.60
C SER A 330 -30.61 9.55 2.07
N LEU A 331 -30.78 10.53 1.18
CA LEU A 331 -31.52 11.76 1.49
C LEU A 331 -33.03 11.62 1.28
N MET A 332 -33.48 10.60 0.55
CA MET A 332 -34.91 10.35 0.36
C MET A 332 -35.60 9.83 1.63
N THR A 333 -34.82 9.37 2.61
CA THR A 333 -35.31 8.83 3.90
C THR A 333 -35.19 9.82 5.06
N ILE A 334 -34.65 11.02 4.83
CA ILE A 334 -34.51 12.07 5.86
C ILE A 334 -35.59 13.11 5.60
N GLY A 335 -36.59 13.15 6.49
CA GLY A 335 -37.70 14.10 6.49
C GLY A 335 -38.04 14.55 7.90
#